data_AF-A0A7I7SLX4-F1
#
_entry.id   AF-A0A7I7SLX4-F1
#
_cell.length_a   1.000
_cell.length_b   1.000
_cell.length_c   1.000
_cell.angle_alpha   90.00
_cell.angle_beta   90.00
_cell.angle_gamma   90.00
#
_symmetry.space_group_name_H-M   'P 1'
#
loop_
_entity.id
_entity.type
_entity.pdbx_description
1 polymer ?
#
loop_
_entity_poly.entity_id
_entity_poly.type
_entity_poly.pdbx_seq_one_letter_code
_entity_poly.pdbx_strand_id
1 'polypeptide(L)'
;MSAAAAEAQPPILETASDYLSLTIEQRYTVVSQHFPPWLLAEPIAFPPQHPTYGWACLVPECAGTLNTTCRDLMCAEHLKQYRQLKAPADLEEFIRGARPGRFAQFGWALTPKPDCAICGANRQADQHGYCHQHANSLRKAQRSGLSEAQWRRDAHPLPRIARCTVSRCAHDSAVSGWDHHRVCRSHLRLWHRWLTVTGGQADSESWDAWLTSKQVRDSVTHPTMRGQLSLAMLPLGLQREIRYALHRHAGLARRTQWRPSELQKVVDALAANAVESLNDPLFTELAANSRRIDARRIWVALPFAARSLTVTADLAKSAGWFDPVLVGSTPFPGSQGQPNRRKVWDLTAVSQRWLRDLVWEHLRDEALKPAGKRPSTATLYNKITGIILLSQILRKNRKDHGNDPARLDRTDALAVKDTWDLWFLEQTPLPFQNENAKRASTLNELTRHRYMSGIRLVLQRSRERHRAPAGLDPFIYSLPDYPIPTKKPRPRPLTYSDFQLLVNPESVTALEALDTHNLGLADIWLTQAFQGGRISETLKLRLGCVGLVGAAQPYIWRDLSKVNVVDYGMPCYLPVYERLLHRGDHTGETSHPLRRATCCSRRTRAGSAGGEVGSRQTAVPKRRA
;
A
#
# COMPACT_ATOMS: atom_id res chain seq x y z
N MET A 1 -25.45 37.57 -9.22
CA MET A 1 -24.75 37.94 -10.47
C MET A 1 -23.61 36.94 -10.66
N SER A 2 -23.74 36.08 -11.66
CA SER A 2 -22.88 34.92 -11.89
C SER A 2 -21.65 35.34 -12.68
N ALA A 3 -20.46 35.33 -12.06
CA ALA A 3 -19.21 35.46 -12.78
C ALA A 3 -18.82 34.07 -13.30
N ALA A 4 -18.98 33.88 -14.62
CA ALA A 4 -18.48 32.72 -15.33
C ALA A 4 -16.95 32.66 -15.17
N ALA A 5 -16.46 31.65 -14.45
CA ALA A 5 -15.05 31.31 -14.45
C ALA A 5 -14.69 30.83 -15.86
N ALA A 6 -13.92 31.63 -16.59
CA ALA A 6 -13.35 31.23 -17.86
C ALA A 6 -12.52 29.95 -17.65
N GLU A 7 -12.90 28.86 -18.31
CA GLU A 7 -12.08 27.67 -18.44
C GLU A 7 -10.82 28.04 -19.23
N ALA A 8 -9.78 28.45 -18.51
CA ALA A 8 -8.45 28.60 -19.09
C ALA A 8 -8.04 27.23 -19.64
N GLN A 9 -7.79 27.17 -20.95
CA GLN A 9 -7.23 25.97 -21.58
C GLN A 9 -5.98 25.53 -20.81
N PRO A 10 -5.82 24.23 -20.52
CA PRO A 10 -4.66 23.74 -19.79
C PRO A 10 -3.38 24.09 -20.57
N PRO A 11 -2.30 24.50 -19.87
CA PRO A 11 -1.03 24.79 -20.52
C PRO A 11 -0.55 23.56 -21.31
N ILE A 12 -0.02 23.78 -22.52
CA ILE A 12 0.59 22.71 -23.31
C ILE A 12 1.87 22.27 -22.59
N LEU A 13 1.97 21.00 -22.24
CA LEU A 13 3.10 20.42 -21.54
C LEU A 13 3.85 19.46 -22.46
N GLU A 14 5.08 19.79 -22.81
CA GLU A 14 5.92 18.95 -23.67
C GLU A 14 6.91 18.09 -22.86
N THR A 15 7.32 18.58 -21.68
CA THR A 15 8.28 17.92 -20.80
C THR A 15 7.81 17.82 -19.35
N ALA A 16 8.41 16.90 -18.59
CA ALA A 16 8.20 16.83 -17.15
C ALA A 16 8.69 18.09 -16.41
N SER A 17 9.62 18.85 -17.01
CA SER A 17 10.11 20.11 -16.45
C SER A 17 9.04 21.20 -16.52
N ASP A 18 8.27 21.25 -17.60
CA ASP A 18 7.18 22.22 -17.79
C ASP A 18 6.08 22.00 -16.77
N TYR A 19 5.78 20.74 -16.43
CA TYR A 19 4.82 20.43 -15.37
C TYR A 19 5.32 20.88 -13.99
N LEU A 20 6.62 20.77 -13.73
CA LEU A 20 7.22 21.12 -12.44
C LEU A 20 7.44 22.63 -12.26
N SER A 21 7.30 23.46 -13.30
CA SER A 21 7.33 24.92 -13.18
C SER A 21 5.95 25.54 -12.89
N LEU A 22 4.87 24.78 -13.09
CA LEU A 22 3.50 25.21 -12.79
C LEU A 22 3.27 25.44 -11.29
N THR A 23 2.32 26.33 -10.97
CA THR A 23 1.80 26.50 -9.60
C THR A 23 1.07 25.25 -9.12
N ILE A 24 0.87 25.11 -7.80
CA ILE A 24 0.13 23.98 -7.20
C ILE A 24 -1.25 23.83 -7.86
N GLU A 25 -1.95 24.94 -8.10
CA GLU A 25 -3.29 24.95 -8.68
C GLU A 25 -3.27 24.49 -10.14
N GLN A 26 -2.34 25.00 -10.94
CA GLN A 26 -2.17 24.60 -12.34
C GLN A 26 -1.82 23.12 -12.46
N ARG A 27 -0.91 22.61 -11.60
CA ARG A 27 -0.58 21.18 -11.53
C ARG A 27 -1.80 20.34 -11.20
N TYR A 28 -2.61 20.78 -10.25
CA TYR A 28 -3.85 20.10 -9.90
C TYR A 28 -4.80 20.08 -11.10
N THR A 29 -5.04 21.22 -11.76
CA THR A 29 -5.91 21.30 -12.94
C THR A 29 -5.51 20.30 -14.00
N VAL A 30 -4.23 20.24 -14.36
CA VAL A 30 -3.70 19.27 -15.34
C VAL A 30 -3.95 17.84 -14.90
N VAL A 31 -3.56 17.46 -13.68
CA VAL A 31 -3.65 16.06 -13.23
C VAL A 31 -5.11 15.64 -12.97
N SER A 32 -5.97 16.57 -12.57
CA SER A 32 -7.38 16.29 -12.27
C SER A 32 -8.19 15.87 -13.50
N GLN A 33 -7.72 16.18 -14.71
CA GLN A 33 -8.31 15.69 -15.96
C GLN A 33 -8.25 14.16 -16.09
N HIS A 34 -7.31 13.51 -15.38
CA HIS A 34 -7.19 12.06 -15.34
C HIS A 34 -7.92 11.42 -14.15
N PHE A 35 -8.63 12.22 -13.34
CA PHE A 35 -9.36 11.68 -12.20
C PHE A 35 -10.66 11.03 -12.67
N PRO A 36 -11.06 9.92 -12.03
CA PRO A 36 -12.37 9.37 -12.29
C PRO A 36 -13.46 10.35 -11.79
N PRO A 37 -14.62 10.44 -12.46
CA PRO A 37 -15.67 11.42 -12.13
C PRO A 37 -16.09 11.41 -10.66
N TRP A 38 -16.15 10.22 -10.04
CA TRP A 38 -16.53 10.07 -8.63
C TRP A 38 -15.57 10.75 -7.65
N LEU A 39 -14.31 10.98 -8.03
CA LEU A 39 -13.31 11.66 -7.20
C LEU A 39 -13.43 13.19 -7.28
N LEU A 40 -14.01 13.71 -8.36
CA LEU A 40 -14.25 15.13 -8.56
C LEU A 40 -15.55 15.60 -7.90
N ALA A 41 -16.47 14.67 -7.60
CA ALA A 41 -17.73 14.97 -6.92
C ALA A 41 -17.54 15.47 -5.47
N GLU A 42 -18.58 16.11 -4.94
CA GLU A 42 -18.73 16.47 -3.53
C GLU A 42 -20.17 16.13 -3.08
N PRO A 43 -20.35 15.21 -2.11
CA PRO A 43 -19.33 14.36 -1.50
C PRO A 43 -18.73 13.36 -2.51
N ILE A 44 -17.47 12.95 -2.27
CA ILE A 44 -16.80 11.90 -3.04
C ILE A 44 -17.49 10.57 -2.74
N ALA A 45 -18.04 9.91 -3.77
CA ALA A 45 -18.72 8.63 -3.63
C ALA A 45 -17.83 7.48 -4.14
N PHE A 46 -17.14 6.78 -3.23
CA PHE A 46 -16.26 5.68 -3.61
C PHE A 46 -17.07 4.48 -4.13
N PRO A 47 -16.60 3.81 -5.21
CA PRO A 47 -17.22 2.57 -5.67
C PRO A 47 -17.25 1.51 -4.54
N PRO A 48 -18.36 0.77 -4.36
CA PRO A 48 -18.56 -0.20 -3.27
C PRO A 48 -17.39 -1.17 -3.05
N GLN A 49 -16.84 -1.68 -4.16
CA GLN A 49 -15.79 -2.70 -4.19
C GLN A 49 -14.47 -2.12 -4.72
N HIS A 50 -14.25 -0.80 -4.61
CA HIS A 50 -13.00 -0.18 -5.05
C HIS A 50 -11.79 -0.87 -4.38
N PRO A 51 -10.74 -1.26 -5.11
CA PRO A 51 -9.67 -2.09 -4.55
C PRO A 51 -8.84 -1.38 -3.45
N THR A 52 -8.95 -0.04 -3.34
CA THR A 52 -8.29 0.77 -2.31
C THR A 52 -9.26 1.30 -1.25
N TYR A 53 -10.48 1.66 -1.68
CA TYR A 53 -11.44 2.48 -0.92
C TYR A 53 -12.78 1.76 -0.72
N GLY A 54 -12.83 0.47 -1.06
CA GLY A 54 -14.03 -0.34 -0.96
C GLY A 54 -14.56 -0.33 0.46
N TRP A 55 -15.88 -0.37 0.57
CA TRP A 55 -16.60 -0.22 1.83
C TRP A 55 -17.74 -1.23 1.97
N ALA A 56 -18.11 -1.91 0.89
CA ALA A 56 -19.14 -2.94 0.87
C ALA A 56 -18.53 -4.35 0.78
N CYS A 57 -19.24 -5.33 1.34
CA CYS A 57 -18.88 -6.73 1.23
C CYS A 57 -18.96 -7.20 -0.23
N LEU A 58 -18.09 -8.13 -0.64
CA LEU A 58 -18.15 -8.77 -1.96
C LEU A 58 -19.40 -9.64 -2.14
N VAL A 59 -19.95 -10.20 -1.05
CA VAL A 59 -21.20 -10.95 -1.11
C VAL A 59 -22.34 -10.01 -1.49
N PRO A 60 -23.07 -10.27 -2.60
CA PRO A 60 -24.18 -9.43 -3.06
C PRO A 60 -25.18 -9.16 -1.94
N GLU A 61 -25.69 -7.92 -1.89
CA GLU A 61 -26.68 -7.45 -0.90
C GLU A 61 -26.28 -7.57 0.58
N CYS A 62 -25.04 -7.96 0.88
CA CYS A 62 -24.58 -8.04 2.25
C CYS A 62 -24.40 -6.64 2.84
N ALA A 63 -25.17 -6.34 3.90
CA ALA A 63 -25.11 -5.07 4.62
C ALA A 63 -23.99 -5.02 5.69
N GLY A 64 -23.18 -6.08 5.77
CA GLY A 64 -22.08 -6.22 6.72
C GLY A 64 -20.99 -5.16 6.52
N THR A 65 -20.44 -4.66 7.62
CA THR A 65 -19.32 -3.71 7.59
C THR A 65 -17.99 -4.44 7.39
N LEU A 66 -17.15 -3.89 6.52
CA LEU A 66 -15.78 -4.35 6.36
C LEU A 66 -14.94 -3.98 7.59
N ASN A 67 -14.01 -4.86 7.94
CA ASN A 67 -12.94 -4.51 8.87
C ASN A 67 -12.02 -3.46 8.21
N THR A 68 -11.49 -2.53 9.01
CA THR A 68 -10.52 -1.49 8.60
C THR A 68 -9.27 -2.06 7.95
N THR A 69 -8.87 -3.28 8.33
CA THR A 69 -7.59 -3.89 7.90
C THR A 69 -7.72 -5.02 6.87
N CYS A 70 -8.92 -5.57 6.67
CA CYS A 70 -9.13 -6.72 5.79
C CYS A 70 -9.02 -6.31 4.32
N ARG A 71 -8.20 -7.02 3.53
CA ARG A 71 -8.01 -6.72 2.10
C ARG A 71 -9.03 -7.41 1.21
N ASP A 72 -9.65 -8.47 1.72
CA ASP A 72 -10.46 -9.41 0.97
C ASP A 72 -11.86 -8.86 0.68
N LEU A 73 -12.16 -7.62 1.09
CA LEU A 73 -13.45 -6.96 0.93
C LEU A 73 -14.63 -7.82 1.41
N MET A 74 -14.40 -8.67 2.42
CA MET A 74 -15.42 -9.46 3.10
C MET A 74 -15.72 -8.89 4.49
N CYS A 75 -16.98 -8.95 4.90
CA CYS A 75 -17.35 -8.64 6.28
C CYS A 75 -16.77 -9.72 7.23
N ALA A 76 -16.69 -9.40 8.54
CA ALA A 76 -16.08 -10.31 9.51
C ALA A 76 -16.73 -11.71 9.54
N GLU A 77 -18.05 -11.78 9.32
CA GLU A 77 -18.80 -13.04 9.29
C GLU A 77 -18.48 -13.86 8.03
N HIS A 78 -18.55 -13.27 6.84
CA HIS A 78 -18.22 -13.97 5.60
C HIS A 78 -16.76 -14.37 5.53
N LEU A 79 -15.85 -13.55 6.07
CA LEU A 79 -14.44 -13.92 6.18
C LEU A 79 -14.24 -15.13 7.11
N LYS A 80 -15.01 -15.21 8.21
CA LYS A 80 -14.99 -16.37 9.11
C LYS A 80 -15.54 -17.63 8.42
N GLN A 81 -16.66 -17.51 7.72
CA GLN A 81 -17.27 -18.62 6.97
C GLN A 81 -16.32 -19.13 5.88
N TYR A 82 -15.71 -18.21 5.11
CA TYR A 82 -14.75 -18.56 4.08
C TYR A 82 -13.54 -19.31 4.66
N ARG A 83 -12.98 -18.83 5.79
CA ARG A 83 -11.85 -19.49 6.48
C ARG A 83 -12.18 -20.87 7.06
N GLN A 84 -13.46 -21.20 7.24
CA GLN A 84 -13.88 -22.52 7.74
C GLN A 84 -13.94 -23.56 6.62
N LEU A 85 -13.89 -23.15 5.35
CA LEU A 85 -13.77 -24.06 4.22
C LEU A 85 -12.36 -24.69 4.26
N LYS A 86 -12.30 -26.01 4.49
CA LYS A 86 -11.04 -26.78 4.62
C LYS A 86 -10.37 -27.07 3.27
N ALA A 87 -11.08 -26.92 2.17
CA ALA A 87 -10.57 -27.10 0.81
C ALA A 87 -10.23 -25.74 0.18
N PRO A 88 -9.42 -25.68 -0.90
CA PRO A 88 -9.28 -24.48 -1.71
C PRO A 88 -10.59 -24.23 -2.47
N ALA A 89 -11.65 -23.88 -1.75
CA ALA A 89 -12.88 -23.42 -2.35
C ALA A 89 -12.55 -22.11 -3.09
N ASP A 90 -12.91 -22.08 -4.37
CA ASP A 90 -12.79 -20.88 -5.17
C ASP A 90 -13.54 -19.75 -4.46
N LEU A 91 -12.85 -18.61 -4.29
CA LEU A 91 -13.42 -17.43 -3.65
C LEU A 91 -14.71 -17.01 -4.37
N GLU A 92 -14.76 -17.16 -5.69
CA GLU A 92 -15.92 -16.81 -6.48
C GLU A 92 -17.11 -17.74 -6.21
N GLU A 93 -16.86 -19.05 -6.11
CA GLU A 93 -17.89 -20.04 -5.75
C GLU A 93 -18.47 -19.74 -4.36
N PHE A 94 -17.61 -19.43 -3.38
CA PHE A 94 -18.07 -19.01 -2.05
C PHE A 94 -18.93 -17.75 -2.13
N ILE A 95 -18.47 -16.70 -2.83
CA ILE A 95 -19.22 -15.44 -2.96
C ILE A 95 -20.60 -15.68 -3.59
N ARG A 96 -20.68 -16.56 -4.60
CA ARG A 96 -21.92 -16.89 -5.31
C ARG A 96 -22.90 -17.67 -4.43
N GLY A 97 -22.41 -18.57 -3.59
CA GLY A 97 -23.23 -19.39 -2.68
C GLY A 97 -23.53 -18.75 -1.32
N ALA A 98 -22.79 -17.71 -0.92
CA ALA A 98 -22.92 -17.09 0.39
C ALA A 98 -24.23 -16.31 0.53
N ARG A 99 -24.96 -16.55 1.62
CA ARG A 99 -26.15 -15.77 1.95
C ARG A 99 -25.76 -14.38 2.49
N PRO A 100 -26.50 -13.31 2.14
CA PRO A 100 -26.22 -11.97 2.64
C PRO A 100 -26.38 -11.91 4.16
N GLY A 101 -25.40 -11.31 4.82
CA GLY A 101 -25.46 -11.04 6.25
C GLY A 101 -26.39 -9.85 6.53
N ARG A 102 -27.30 -10.00 7.51
CA ARG A 102 -28.24 -8.93 7.94
C ARG A 102 -27.67 -8.01 9.03
N PHE A 103 -26.37 -8.10 9.32
CA PHE A 103 -25.70 -7.33 10.38
C PHE A 103 -25.38 -5.90 9.91
N ALA A 104 -26.41 -5.09 9.70
CA ALA A 104 -26.25 -3.70 9.31
C ALA A 104 -25.98 -2.82 10.55
N GLN A 105 -24.77 -2.26 10.66
CA GLN A 105 -24.53 -1.17 11.63
C GLN A 105 -25.19 0.14 11.19
N PHE A 106 -25.28 0.38 9.88
CA PHE A 106 -25.94 1.56 9.32
C PHE A 106 -27.32 1.24 8.74
N GLY A 107 -28.24 2.18 8.90
CA GLY A 107 -29.52 2.18 8.21
C GLY A 107 -30.51 1.12 8.67
N TRP A 108 -30.19 0.33 9.69
CA TRP A 108 -31.08 -0.72 10.21
C TRP A 108 -32.41 -0.15 10.72
N ALA A 109 -32.41 1.12 11.14
CA ALA A 109 -33.61 1.79 11.65
C ALA A 109 -34.49 2.35 10.51
N LEU A 110 -33.98 2.43 9.27
CA LEU A 110 -34.74 2.92 8.11
C LEU A 110 -35.66 1.86 7.51
N THR A 111 -35.28 0.59 7.61
CA THR A 111 -36.09 -0.52 7.09
C THR A 111 -37.11 -0.95 8.15
N PRO A 112 -38.41 -0.86 7.89
CA PRO A 112 -39.42 -1.37 8.81
C PRO A 112 -39.26 -2.88 8.98
N LYS A 113 -39.54 -3.36 10.19
CA LYS A 113 -39.66 -4.81 10.43
C LYS A 113 -40.96 -5.31 9.78
N PRO A 114 -41.04 -6.61 9.41
CA PRO A 114 -42.28 -7.18 8.90
C PRO A 114 -43.40 -7.07 9.94
N ASP A 115 -44.65 -7.09 9.48
CA ASP A 115 -45.81 -7.03 10.35
C ASP A 115 -45.95 -8.28 11.22
N CYS A 116 -46.53 -8.12 12.41
CA CYS A 116 -46.88 -9.22 13.29
C CYS A 116 -47.96 -10.07 12.64
N ALA A 117 -47.77 -11.39 12.61
CA ALA A 117 -48.72 -12.33 12.04
C ALA A 117 -50.14 -12.29 12.66
N ILE A 118 -50.30 -11.73 13.87
CA ILE A 118 -51.61 -11.55 14.54
C ILE A 118 -52.09 -10.09 14.49
N CYS A 119 -51.20 -9.11 14.63
CA CYS A 119 -51.63 -7.69 14.67
C CYS A 119 -51.75 -7.05 13.28
N GLY A 120 -51.17 -7.65 12.23
CA GLY A 120 -50.99 -7.01 10.94
C GLY A 120 -50.20 -5.70 11.05
N ALA A 121 -50.58 -4.72 10.22
CA ALA A 121 -49.95 -3.39 10.14
C ALA A 121 -50.02 -2.56 11.44
N ASN A 122 -50.77 -3.02 12.45
CA ASN A 122 -50.82 -2.34 13.75
C ASN A 122 -49.50 -2.45 14.51
N ARG A 123 -48.77 -3.56 14.35
CA ARG A 123 -47.52 -3.81 15.08
C ARG A 123 -46.52 -4.60 14.27
N GLN A 124 -45.27 -4.19 14.37
CA GLN A 124 -44.13 -4.87 13.80
C GLN A 124 -43.74 -6.12 14.59
N ALA A 125 -43.32 -7.16 13.86
CA ALA A 125 -42.74 -8.37 14.40
C ALA A 125 -41.34 -8.12 14.95
N ASP A 126 -41.04 -8.69 16.11
CA ASP A 126 -39.70 -8.66 16.73
C ASP A 126 -39.00 -10.02 16.56
N GLN A 127 -39.67 -11.11 16.93
CA GLN A 127 -39.13 -12.48 16.87
C GLN A 127 -40.21 -13.47 16.41
N HIS A 128 -39.82 -14.48 15.65
CA HIS A 128 -40.70 -15.56 15.17
C HIS A 128 -41.95 -15.07 14.42
N GLY A 129 -41.87 -13.90 13.75
CA GLY A 129 -43.02 -13.32 13.03
C GLY A 129 -44.06 -12.63 13.92
N TYR A 130 -43.80 -12.45 15.21
CA TYR A 130 -44.74 -11.84 16.16
C TYR A 130 -44.21 -10.56 16.80
N CYS A 131 -45.13 -9.65 17.13
CA CYS A 131 -44.80 -8.50 17.98
C CYS A 131 -44.30 -8.98 19.36
N HIS A 132 -43.55 -8.15 20.08
CA HIS A 132 -42.95 -8.58 21.35
C HIS A 132 -43.96 -9.13 22.37
N GLN A 133 -45.16 -8.53 22.49
CA GLN A 133 -46.19 -9.00 23.42
C GLN A 133 -46.71 -10.38 23.03
N HIS A 134 -46.96 -10.61 21.75
CA HIS A 134 -47.37 -11.92 21.23
C HIS A 134 -46.26 -12.96 21.34
N ALA A 135 -44.99 -12.60 21.07
CA ALA A 135 -43.85 -13.50 21.27
C ALA A 135 -43.69 -13.91 22.75
N ASN A 136 -43.94 -12.99 23.70
CA ASN A 136 -43.96 -13.32 25.13
C ASN A 136 -45.16 -14.19 25.51
N SER A 137 -46.35 -13.89 24.95
CA SER A 137 -47.56 -14.70 25.19
C SER A 137 -47.40 -16.12 24.66
N LEU A 138 -46.84 -16.29 23.46
CA LEU A 138 -46.54 -17.61 22.90
C LEU A 138 -45.52 -18.36 23.77
N ARG A 139 -44.43 -17.69 24.19
CA ARG A 139 -43.47 -18.30 25.12
C ARG A 139 -44.11 -18.73 26.44
N LYS A 140 -45.08 -17.97 26.96
CA LYS A 140 -45.83 -18.35 28.16
C LYS A 140 -46.72 -19.57 27.90
N ALA A 141 -47.44 -19.59 26.78
CA ALA A 141 -48.30 -20.70 26.38
C ALA A 141 -47.51 -21.99 26.14
N GLN A 142 -46.36 -21.91 25.48
CA GLN A 142 -45.45 -23.04 25.26
C GLN A 142 -44.93 -23.63 26.58
N ARG A 143 -44.59 -22.78 27.55
CA ARG A 143 -44.20 -23.24 28.91
C ARG A 143 -45.35 -23.93 29.65
N SER A 144 -46.59 -23.62 29.29
CA SER A 144 -47.80 -24.27 29.80
C SER A 144 -48.26 -25.46 28.95
N GLY A 145 -47.45 -25.92 27.99
CA GLY A 145 -47.73 -27.12 27.18
C GLY A 145 -48.60 -26.90 25.94
N LEU A 146 -48.98 -25.65 25.61
CA LEU A 146 -49.79 -25.36 24.42
C LEU A 146 -48.90 -25.23 23.17
N SER A 147 -49.33 -25.85 22.07
CA SER A 147 -48.70 -25.66 20.75
C SER A 147 -48.97 -24.26 20.20
N GLU A 148 -48.11 -23.78 19.28
CA GLU A 148 -48.30 -22.49 18.62
C GLU A 148 -49.65 -22.40 17.88
N ALA A 149 -50.07 -23.49 17.24
CA ALA A 149 -51.36 -23.55 16.53
C ALA A 149 -52.57 -23.45 17.48
N GLN A 150 -52.47 -24.00 18.70
CA GLN A 150 -53.49 -23.83 19.73
C GLN A 150 -53.52 -22.39 20.23
N TRP A 151 -52.36 -21.83 20.61
CA TRP A 151 -52.28 -20.45 21.09
C TRP A 151 -52.78 -19.42 20.06
N ARG A 152 -52.50 -19.63 18.77
CA ARG A 152 -52.97 -18.73 17.69
C ARG A 152 -54.50 -18.61 17.63
N ARG A 153 -55.25 -19.64 18.03
CA ARG A 153 -56.73 -19.61 18.02
C ARG A 153 -57.30 -18.62 19.03
N ASP A 154 -56.60 -18.43 20.14
CA ASP A 154 -57.04 -17.57 21.25
C ASP A 154 -56.33 -16.20 21.23
N ALA A 155 -55.42 -15.97 20.29
CA ALA A 155 -54.63 -14.75 20.23
C ALA A 155 -55.35 -13.63 19.45
N HIS A 156 -55.58 -12.49 20.10
CA HIS A 156 -56.24 -11.35 19.47
C HIS A 156 -55.26 -10.26 19.01
N PRO A 157 -55.58 -9.51 17.93
CA PRO A 157 -54.83 -8.34 17.50
C PRO A 157 -54.76 -7.28 18.61
N LEU A 158 -53.60 -6.63 18.73
CA LEU A 158 -53.36 -5.59 19.73
C LEU A 158 -53.34 -4.21 19.05
N PRO A 159 -53.69 -3.12 19.77
CA PRO A 159 -53.79 -1.79 19.18
C PRO A 159 -52.44 -1.26 18.69
N ARG A 160 -52.48 -0.32 17.74
CA ARG A 160 -51.29 0.29 17.13
C ARG A 160 -50.38 0.96 18.17
N ILE A 161 -49.07 0.82 17.99
CA ILE A 161 -48.06 1.48 18.83
C ILE A 161 -47.49 2.69 18.08
N ALA A 162 -47.15 3.76 18.82
CA ALA A 162 -46.44 4.90 18.27
C ALA A 162 -45.03 4.52 17.75
N ARG A 163 -44.53 5.26 16.76
CA ARG A 163 -43.17 5.07 16.23
C ARG A 163 -42.10 5.56 17.21
N CYS A 164 -40.87 5.10 17.00
CA CYS A 164 -39.68 5.57 17.69
C CYS A 164 -39.50 7.10 17.52
N THR A 165 -39.15 7.79 18.60
CA THR A 165 -38.87 9.24 18.62
C THR A 165 -37.59 9.63 17.90
N VAL A 166 -36.68 8.69 17.63
CA VAL A 166 -35.49 8.95 16.82
C VAL A 166 -35.92 9.29 15.39
N SER A 167 -35.56 10.49 14.92
CA SER A 167 -35.92 10.98 13.59
C SER A 167 -35.55 9.98 12.49
N ARG A 168 -36.48 9.74 11.55
CA ARG A 168 -36.39 8.75 10.45
C ARG A 168 -36.38 7.27 10.85
N CYS A 169 -36.49 6.93 12.13
CA CYS A 169 -36.66 5.54 12.53
C CYS A 169 -38.05 5.01 12.12
N ALA A 170 -38.06 3.90 11.39
CA ALA A 170 -39.27 3.24 10.92
C ALA A 170 -39.83 2.21 11.94
N HIS A 171 -39.23 2.07 13.12
CA HIS A 171 -39.58 1.01 14.07
C HIS A 171 -40.60 1.45 15.11
N ASP A 172 -41.43 0.48 15.55
CA ASP A 172 -42.35 0.68 16.66
C ASP A 172 -41.59 0.94 17.98
N SER A 173 -42.13 1.83 18.80
CA SER A 173 -41.60 2.09 20.13
C SER A 173 -41.82 0.91 21.08
N ALA A 174 -40.88 0.69 22.00
CA ALA A 174 -41.11 -0.12 23.18
C ALA A 174 -41.45 0.83 24.33
N VAL A 175 -42.51 0.56 25.06
CA VAL A 175 -43.01 1.47 26.10
C VAL A 175 -41.90 1.80 27.12
N SER A 176 -41.79 3.10 27.42
CA SER A 176 -40.90 3.81 28.38
C SER A 176 -39.41 3.95 27.99
N GLY A 177 -39.07 5.02 27.27
CA GLY A 177 -37.76 5.67 27.38
C GLY A 177 -37.74 6.68 28.54
N TRP A 178 -36.76 7.60 28.55
CA TRP A 178 -36.67 8.70 29.52
C TRP A 178 -37.70 9.80 29.20
N ASP A 179 -38.30 10.40 30.24
CA ASP A 179 -39.20 11.56 30.20
C ASP A 179 -40.20 11.61 29.01
N HIS A 180 -41.09 10.62 28.93
CA HIS A 180 -42.11 10.47 27.87
C HIS A 180 -41.59 10.18 26.45
N HIS A 181 -40.29 10.16 26.21
CA HIS A 181 -39.74 9.76 24.92
C HIS A 181 -39.90 8.25 24.69
N ARG A 182 -40.42 7.88 23.51
CA ARG A 182 -40.72 6.49 23.14
C ARG A 182 -39.77 6.01 22.07
N VAL A 183 -38.75 5.24 22.45
CA VAL A 183 -37.78 4.68 21.51
C VAL A 183 -38.02 3.19 21.22
N CYS A 184 -37.58 2.72 20.06
CA CYS A 184 -37.63 1.29 19.76
C CYS A 184 -36.63 0.52 20.65
N ARG A 185 -36.80 -0.80 20.77
CA ARG A 185 -35.92 -1.66 21.60
C ARG A 185 -34.45 -1.57 21.25
N SER A 186 -34.15 -1.44 19.97
CA SER A 186 -32.76 -1.35 19.50
C SER A 186 -32.12 -0.02 19.91
N HIS A 187 -32.85 1.10 19.79
CA HIS A 187 -32.40 2.39 20.30
C HIS A 187 -32.33 2.44 21.83
N LEU A 188 -33.28 1.82 22.54
CA LEU A 188 -33.23 1.71 24.00
C LEU A 188 -31.95 1.00 24.48
N ARG A 189 -31.57 -0.10 23.81
CA ARG A 189 -30.29 -0.79 24.10
C ARG A 189 -29.08 0.09 23.81
N LEU A 190 -29.12 0.89 22.74
CA LEU A 190 -28.05 1.86 22.44
C LEU A 190 -27.96 2.96 23.49
N TRP A 191 -29.09 3.46 23.98
CA TRP A 191 -29.16 4.44 25.06
C TRP A 191 -28.54 3.90 26.35
N HIS A 192 -28.98 2.72 26.81
CA HIS A 192 -28.44 2.10 28.03
C HIS A 192 -26.94 1.86 27.93
N ARG A 193 -26.47 1.38 26.77
CA ARG A 193 -25.04 1.19 26.52
C ARG A 193 -24.28 2.50 26.52
N TRP A 194 -24.83 3.56 25.94
CA TRP A 194 -24.21 4.88 25.92
C TRP A 194 -24.02 5.41 27.33
N LEU A 195 -25.07 5.37 28.17
CA LEU A 195 -24.99 5.74 29.60
C LEU A 195 -23.92 4.94 30.35
N THR A 196 -23.83 3.64 30.10
CA THR A 196 -22.81 2.78 30.73
C THR A 196 -21.39 3.20 30.33
N VAL A 197 -21.19 3.64 29.09
CA VAL A 197 -19.87 4.02 28.55
C VAL A 197 -19.47 5.42 28.99
N THR A 198 -20.42 6.35 29.08
CA THR A 198 -20.16 7.74 29.50
C THR A 198 -20.17 7.93 31.01
N GLY A 199 -20.75 6.98 31.76
CA GLY A 199 -20.96 7.11 33.21
C GLY A 199 -21.96 8.21 33.57
N GLY A 200 -22.74 8.70 32.59
CA GLY A 200 -23.70 9.79 32.76
C GLY A 200 -24.98 9.34 33.46
N GLN A 201 -25.68 10.30 34.07
CA GLN A 201 -27.04 10.09 34.56
C GLN A 201 -28.06 10.20 33.42
N ALA A 202 -29.23 9.60 33.60
CA ALA A 202 -30.32 9.75 32.65
C ALA A 202 -31.01 11.11 32.88
N ASP A 203 -30.52 12.14 32.20
CA ASP A 203 -31.05 13.51 32.17
C ASP A 203 -31.27 14.02 30.74
N SER A 204 -31.83 15.23 30.61
CA SER A 204 -32.14 15.84 29.30
C SER A 204 -30.90 16.10 28.45
N GLU A 205 -29.82 16.56 29.08
CA GLU A 205 -28.57 16.90 28.37
C GLU A 205 -27.93 15.63 27.78
N SER A 206 -27.89 14.56 28.58
CA SER A 206 -27.43 13.25 28.15
C SER A 206 -28.28 12.67 27.03
N TRP A 207 -29.60 12.90 27.07
CA TRP A 207 -30.51 12.46 26.03
C TRP A 207 -30.25 13.16 24.68
N ASP A 208 -30.09 14.47 24.69
CA ASP A 208 -29.78 15.25 23.48
C ASP A 208 -28.39 14.91 22.93
N ALA A 209 -27.40 14.75 23.82
CA ALA A 209 -26.07 14.27 23.45
C ALA A 209 -26.11 12.84 22.84
N TRP A 210 -26.98 11.97 23.34
CA TRP A 210 -27.16 10.64 22.77
C TRP A 210 -27.91 10.66 21.43
N LEU A 211 -28.96 11.47 21.27
CA LEU A 211 -29.67 11.61 20.00
C LEU A 211 -28.74 12.10 18.88
N THR A 212 -27.80 12.96 19.22
CA THR A 212 -26.77 13.45 18.31
C THR A 212 -25.58 12.50 18.19
N SER A 213 -25.50 11.42 18.99
CA SER A 213 -24.38 10.48 18.98
C SER A 213 -24.21 9.74 17.65
N LYS A 214 -22.97 9.34 17.36
CA LYS A 214 -22.63 8.61 16.14
C LYS A 214 -23.45 7.33 15.96
N GLN A 215 -23.72 6.59 17.03
CA GLN A 215 -24.46 5.33 16.98
C GLN A 215 -25.91 5.54 16.53
N VAL A 216 -26.56 6.61 17.02
CA VAL A 216 -27.91 6.98 16.62
C VAL A 216 -27.89 7.48 15.17
N ARG A 217 -26.97 8.38 14.81
CA ARG A 217 -26.82 8.84 13.42
C ARG A 217 -26.62 7.69 12.45
N ASP A 218 -25.67 6.79 12.71
CA ASP A 218 -25.38 5.63 11.85
C ASP A 218 -26.65 4.77 11.65
N SER A 219 -27.46 4.58 12.69
CA SER A 219 -28.68 3.74 12.63
C SER A 219 -29.72 4.23 11.61
N VAL A 220 -29.85 5.54 11.42
CA VAL A 220 -30.80 6.20 10.52
C VAL A 220 -30.14 6.77 9.28
N THR A 221 -28.87 6.46 9.05
CA THR A 221 -28.12 6.87 7.87
C THR A 221 -28.20 5.78 6.80
N HIS A 222 -28.49 6.18 5.55
CA HIS A 222 -28.58 5.24 4.45
C HIS A 222 -27.26 4.46 4.26
N PRO A 223 -27.27 3.14 4.02
CA PRO A 223 -26.04 2.34 3.95
C PRO A 223 -25.00 2.81 2.92
N THR A 224 -25.43 3.45 1.83
CA THR A 224 -24.52 4.00 0.79
C THR A 224 -23.65 5.15 1.28
N MET A 225 -24.05 5.84 2.35
CA MET A 225 -23.27 6.92 2.95
C MET A 225 -21.94 6.41 3.54
N ARG A 226 -21.82 5.11 3.82
CA ARG A 226 -20.54 4.48 4.24
C ARG A 226 -19.43 4.64 3.20
N GLY A 227 -19.82 4.80 1.94
CA GLY A 227 -18.92 4.99 0.81
C GLY A 227 -18.58 6.44 0.50
N GLN A 228 -19.07 7.38 1.30
CA GLN A 228 -18.91 8.80 1.01
C GLN A 228 -17.80 9.44 1.86
N LEU A 229 -17.16 10.45 1.28
CA LEU A 229 -16.21 11.33 1.93
C LEU A 229 -16.55 12.77 1.54
N SER A 230 -16.91 13.59 2.51
CA SER A 230 -17.14 15.01 2.29
C SER A 230 -15.90 15.81 2.65
N LEU A 231 -15.48 16.69 1.74
CA LEU A 231 -14.39 17.63 1.92
C LEU A 231 -14.89 19.07 2.05
N ALA A 232 -16.21 19.31 1.98
CA ALA A 232 -16.83 20.64 1.93
C ALA A 232 -16.42 21.59 3.08
N MET A 233 -16.10 21.04 4.25
CA MET A 233 -15.69 21.83 5.43
C MET A 233 -14.22 22.28 5.39
N LEU A 234 -13.44 21.84 4.40
CA LEU A 234 -12.02 22.17 4.26
C LEU A 234 -11.79 23.30 3.25
N PRO A 235 -10.71 24.09 3.38
CA PRO A 235 -10.29 25.06 2.37
C PRO A 235 -10.07 24.40 1.00
N LEU A 236 -10.40 25.10 -0.09
CA LEU A 236 -10.34 24.56 -1.45
C LEU A 236 -8.95 24.00 -1.82
N GLY A 237 -7.88 24.65 -1.37
CA GLY A 237 -6.50 24.17 -1.52
C GLY A 237 -6.31 22.77 -0.91
N LEU A 238 -6.67 22.60 0.36
CA LEU A 238 -6.60 21.31 1.05
C LEU A 238 -7.49 20.24 0.40
N GLN A 239 -8.69 20.61 -0.08
CA GLN A 239 -9.53 19.67 -0.81
C GLN A 239 -8.84 19.13 -2.07
N ARG A 240 -8.16 19.99 -2.83
CA ARG A 240 -7.37 19.62 -4.02
C ARG A 240 -6.21 18.69 -3.64
N GLU A 241 -5.49 19.00 -2.57
CA GLU A 241 -4.41 18.15 -2.07
C GLU A 241 -4.89 16.74 -1.70
N ILE A 242 -6.02 16.64 -1.00
CA ILE A 242 -6.61 15.35 -0.60
C ILE A 242 -7.08 14.56 -1.82
N ARG A 243 -7.78 15.18 -2.78
CA ARG A 243 -8.20 14.51 -4.02
C ARG A 243 -7.00 13.97 -4.80
N TYR A 244 -5.94 14.77 -4.93
CA TYR A 244 -4.70 14.34 -5.56
C TYR A 244 -4.03 13.18 -4.81
N ALA A 245 -3.96 13.25 -3.48
CA ALA A 245 -3.43 12.19 -2.64
C ALA A 245 -4.19 10.87 -2.83
N LEU A 246 -5.54 10.93 -2.87
CA LEU A 246 -6.40 9.77 -3.10
C LEU A 246 -6.15 9.16 -4.49
N HIS A 247 -6.03 9.97 -5.53
CA HIS A 247 -5.70 9.47 -6.86
C HIS A 247 -4.34 8.75 -6.89
N ARG A 248 -3.29 9.40 -6.35
CA ARG A 248 -1.93 8.84 -6.32
C ARG A 248 -1.82 7.58 -5.48
N HIS A 249 -2.46 7.55 -4.32
CA HIS A 249 -2.43 6.39 -3.42
C HIS A 249 -3.10 5.16 -4.04
N ALA A 250 -4.20 5.35 -4.79
CA ALA A 250 -4.86 4.26 -5.50
C ALA A 250 -3.96 3.60 -6.55
N GLY A 251 -3.06 4.37 -7.19
CA GLY A 251 -2.10 3.88 -8.18
C GLY A 251 -0.88 3.14 -7.60
N LEU A 252 -0.69 3.09 -6.28
CA LEU A 252 0.46 2.43 -5.69
C LEU A 252 0.30 0.89 -5.70
N ALA A 253 1.34 0.18 -6.17
CA ALA A 253 1.34 -1.29 -6.26
C ALA A 253 1.21 -1.99 -4.88
N ARG A 254 1.77 -1.40 -3.82
CA ARG A 254 1.72 -1.93 -2.44
C ARG A 254 1.00 -0.96 -1.49
N ARG A 255 -0.21 -0.54 -1.86
CA ARG A 255 -1.04 0.37 -1.07
C ARG A 255 -1.73 -0.34 0.10
N THR A 256 -1.99 0.43 1.15
CA THR A 256 -2.90 0.03 2.23
C THR A 256 -4.32 0.43 1.87
N GLN A 257 -5.32 -0.37 2.27
CA GLN A 257 -6.71 0.03 2.12
C GLN A 257 -7.04 1.17 3.09
N TRP A 258 -7.79 2.16 2.60
CA TRP A 258 -8.31 3.26 3.41
C TRP A 258 -9.82 3.21 3.36
N ARG A 259 -10.46 3.03 4.50
CA ARG A 259 -11.93 3.04 4.57
C ARG A 259 -12.43 4.47 4.53
N PRO A 260 -13.50 4.78 3.75
CA PRO A 260 -14.06 6.12 3.70
C PRO A 260 -14.43 6.65 5.09
N SER A 261 -14.94 5.80 5.98
CA SER A 261 -15.26 6.17 7.37
C SER A 261 -14.05 6.56 8.22
N GLU A 262 -12.87 6.00 7.97
CA GLU A 262 -11.63 6.41 8.66
C GLU A 262 -11.03 7.65 8.00
N LEU A 263 -11.17 7.79 6.67
CA LEU A 263 -10.80 9.01 5.95
C LEU A 263 -11.62 10.21 6.41
N GLN A 264 -12.94 10.06 6.59
CA GLN A 264 -13.81 11.12 7.07
C GLN A 264 -13.38 11.61 8.45
N LYS A 265 -12.99 10.71 9.38
CA LYS A 265 -12.48 11.13 10.69
C LYS A 265 -11.21 11.98 10.60
N VAL A 266 -10.33 11.66 9.65
CA VAL A 266 -9.14 12.48 9.39
C VAL A 266 -9.57 13.85 8.89
N VAL A 267 -10.47 13.90 7.91
CA VAL A 267 -11.02 15.16 7.37
C VAL A 267 -11.73 15.99 8.43
N ASP A 268 -12.59 15.40 9.25
CA ASP A 268 -13.29 16.08 10.33
C ASP A 268 -12.30 16.67 11.35
N ALA A 269 -11.21 15.95 11.65
CA ALA A 269 -10.16 16.45 12.52
C ALA A 269 -9.37 17.62 11.89
N LEU A 270 -9.11 17.58 10.58
CA LEU A 270 -8.49 18.69 9.86
C LEU A 270 -9.39 19.94 9.88
N ALA A 271 -10.69 19.76 9.64
CA ALA A 271 -11.66 20.85 9.67
C ALA A 271 -11.79 21.45 11.07
N ALA A 272 -11.88 20.61 12.11
CA ALA A 272 -11.99 21.07 13.49
C ALA A 272 -10.77 21.86 14.00
N ASN A 273 -9.60 21.66 13.38
CA ASN A 273 -8.36 22.36 13.72
C ASN A 273 -7.96 23.40 12.67
N ALA A 274 -8.85 23.73 11.72
CA ALA A 274 -8.64 24.73 10.67
C ALA A 274 -7.31 24.55 9.88
N VAL A 275 -6.90 23.30 9.62
CA VAL A 275 -5.67 23.03 8.87
C VAL A 275 -5.82 23.50 7.42
N GLU A 276 -4.84 24.24 6.91
CA GLU A 276 -4.89 24.82 5.55
C GLU A 276 -4.20 23.97 4.47
N SER A 277 -3.23 23.14 4.85
CA SER A 277 -2.47 22.29 3.93
C SER A 277 -1.97 21.00 4.61
N LEU A 278 -1.76 19.93 3.84
CA LEU A 278 -1.15 18.68 4.33
C LEU A 278 0.33 18.84 4.69
N ASN A 279 0.97 19.95 4.32
CA ASN A 279 2.34 20.27 4.71
C ASN A 279 2.42 21.11 5.99
N ASP A 280 1.29 21.48 6.58
CA ASP A 280 1.22 22.27 7.81
C ASP A 280 1.85 21.50 9.00
N PRO A 281 2.71 22.13 9.82
CA PRO A 281 3.19 21.54 11.07
C PRO A 281 2.08 20.97 11.96
N LEU A 282 0.92 21.63 12.02
CA LEU A 282 -0.24 21.19 12.81
C LEU A 282 -0.75 19.82 12.35
N PHE A 283 -0.65 19.51 11.06
CA PHE A 283 -0.97 18.17 10.55
C PHE A 283 -0.10 17.10 11.22
N THR A 284 1.20 17.39 11.40
CA THR A 284 2.16 16.46 12.01
C THR A 284 1.86 16.22 13.49
N GLU A 285 1.43 17.26 14.20
CA GLU A 285 1.01 17.16 15.60
C GLU A 285 -0.26 16.32 15.76
N LEU A 286 -1.27 16.56 14.92
CA LEU A 286 -2.51 15.76 14.89
C LEU A 286 -2.21 14.29 14.55
N ALA A 287 -1.31 14.05 13.61
CA ALA A 287 -0.87 12.70 13.25
C ALA A 287 -0.18 11.98 14.42
N ALA A 288 0.64 12.69 15.21
CA ALA A 288 1.32 12.14 16.38
C ALA A 288 0.33 11.80 17.52
N ASN A 289 -0.69 12.62 17.71
CA ASN A 289 -1.74 12.43 18.72
C ASN A 289 -2.74 11.31 18.37
N SER A 290 -2.70 10.79 17.14
CA SER A 290 -3.58 9.70 16.71
C SER A 290 -3.20 8.36 17.35
N ARG A 291 -3.95 7.96 18.39
CA ARG A 291 -3.73 6.70 19.12
C ARG A 291 -4.09 5.43 18.34
N ARG A 292 -4.91 5.51 17.28
CA ARG A 292 -5.36 4.34 16.52
C ARG A 292 -4.43 4.04 15.34
N ILE A 293 -3.85 2.84 15.34
CA ILE A 293 -2.90 2.36 14.32
C ILE A 293 -3.45 2.50 12.88
N ASP A 294 -4.73 2.21 12.66
CA ASP A 294 -5.34 2.24 11.33
C ASP A 294 -5.49 3.67 10.78
N ALA A 295 -5.96 4.60 11.62
CA ALA A 295 -6.03 6.02 11.27
C ALA A 295 -4.64 6.62 11.08
N ARG A 296 -3.66 6.22 11.90
CA ARG A 296 -2.26 6.66 11.80
C ARG A 296 -1.64 6.35 10.43
N ARG A 297 -2.04 5.25 9.78
CA ARG A 297 -1.58 4.94 8.41
C ARG A 297 -2.08 5.96 7.39
N ILE A 298 -3.32 6.44 7.52
CA ILE A 298 -3.88 7.49 6.67
C ILE A 298 -3.13 8.79 6.93
N TRP A 299 -3.00 9.19 8.20
CA TRP A 299 -2.26 10.39 8.60
C TRP A 299 -0.84 10.43 8.00
N VAL A 300 -0.08 9.34 8.07
CA VAL A 300 1.29 9.33 7.54
C VAL A 300 1.34 9.31 6.01
N ALA A 301 0.41 8.60 5.36
CA ALA A 301 0.50 8.33 3.93
C ALA A 301 -0.22 9.38 3.05
N LEU A 302 -1.18 10.12 3.60
CA LEU A 302 -1.89 11.20 2.91
C LEU A 302 -0.95 12.34 2.45
N PRO A 303 -0.15 13.00 3.32
CA PRO A 303 0.79 14.04 2.89
C PRO A 303 1.85 13.45 1.97
N PHE A 304 2.30 12.22 2.26
CA PHE A 304 3.26 11.52 1.41
C PHE A 304 2.75 11.35 -0.03
N ALA A 305 1.48 11.01 -0.22
CA ALA A 305 0.85 10.90 -1.54
C ALA A 305 0.65 12.27 -2.21
N ALA A 306 0.38 13.33 -1.44
CA ALA A 306 0.19 14.70 -1.94
C ALA A 306 1.48 15.42 -2.35
N ARG A 307 2.65 15.04 -1.78
CA ARG A 307 3.92 15.80 -1.92
C ARG A 307 4.32 16.24 -3.32
N SER A 308 4.08 15.43 -4.35
CA SER A 308 4.46 15.82 -5.72
C SER A 308 3.59 16.93 -6.32
N LEU A 309 2.46 17.23 -5.68
CA LEU A 309 1.65 18.40 -5.97
C LEU A 309 2.16 19.62 -5.21
N THR A 310 2.43 19.49 -3.90
CA THR A 310 2.63 20.61 -2.97
C THR A 310 4.08 21.00 -2.73
N VAL A 311 5.04 20.14 -3.07
CA VAL A 311 6.47 20.35 -2.81
C VAL A 311 7.26 20.42 -4.12
N THR A 312 8.18 21.37 -4.22
CA THR A 312 9.11 21.49 -5.35
C THR A 312 10.43 20.77 -5.06
N ALA A 313 11.18 20.45 -6.12
CA ALA A 313 12.50 19.84 -5.98
C ALA A 313 13.48 20.73 -5.19
N ASP A 314 13.43 22.05 -5.39
CA ASP A 314 14.28 23.01 -4.69
C ASP A 314 13.95 23.12 -3.20
N LEU A 315 12.67 23.08 -2.82
CA LEU A 315 12.25 23.07 -1.42
C LEU A 315 12.71 21.78 -0.73
N ALA A 316 12.61 20.63 -1.40
CA ALA A 316 13.13 19.38 -0.86
C ALA A 316 14.66 19.39 -0.71
N LYS A 317 15.37 19.96 -1.70
CA LYS A 317 16.82 20.14 -1.67
C LYS A 317 17.25 21.01 -0.49
N SER A 318 16.61 22.18 -0.32
CA SER A 318 16.92 23.09 0.79
C SER A 318 16.62 22.47 2.15
N ALA A 319 15.52 21.72 2.27
CA ALA A 319 15.16 20.97 3.47
C ALA A 319 16.02 19.71 3.71
N GLY A 320 16.91 19.34 2.78
CA GLY A 320 17.87 18.27 2.97
C GLY A 320 17.31 16.85 2.81
N TRP A 321 16.32 16.64 1.94
CA TRP A 321 15.82 15.32 1.61
C TRP A 321 15.52 15.14 0.12
N PHE A 322 15.47 13.90 -0.34
CA PHE A 322 15.28 13.57 -1.75
C PHE A 322 14.17 12.52 -1.96
N ASP A 323 13.31 12.77 -2.94
CA ASP A 323 12.31 11.82 -3.42
C ASP A 323 12.29 11.82 -4.96
N PRO A 324 12.52 10.67 -5.62
CA PRO A 324 12.53 10.57 -7.08
C PRO A 324 11.29 11.17 -7.76
N VAL A 325 10.13 11.12 -7.11
CA VAL A 325 8.87 11.62 -7.69
C VAL A 325 8.89 13.13 -7.92
N LEU A 326 9.65 13.88 -7.11
CA LEU A 326 9.76 15.34 -7.25
C LEU A 326 10.51 15.79 -8.50
N VAL A 327 11.32 14.91 -9.09
CA VAL A 327 12.05 15.18 -10.33
C VAL A 327 11.44 14.44 -11.52
N GLY A 328 10.18 14.01 -11.41
CA GLY A 328 9.46 13.30 -12.47
C GLY A 328 9.86 11.84 -12.64
N SER A 329 10.60 11.24 -11.71
CA SER A 329 11.02 9.84 -11.77
C SER A 329 10.15 8.92 -10.90
N THR A 330 10.21 7.61 -11.15
CA THR A 330 9.56 6.59 -10.31
C THR A 330 10.44 6.24 -9.11
N PRO A 331 9.93 5.59 -8.04
CA PRO A 331 10.77 5.12 -6.94
C PRO A 331 11.94 4.24 -7.39
N PHE A 332 13.07 4.32 -6.70
CA PHE A 332 14.21 3.45 -6.99
C PHE A 332 13.86 1.97 -6.78
N PRO A 333 14.37 1.08 -7.65
CA PRO A 333 14.09 -0.34 -7.54
C PRO A 333 14.67 -0.97 -6.27
N GLY A 334 14.08 -2.07 -5.84
CA GLY A 334 14.62 -2.91 -4.77
C GLY A 334 15.96 -3.52 -5.15
N SER A 335 16.60 -4.22 -4.21
CA SER A 335 17.88 -4.93 -4.44
C SER A 335 17.86 -5.89 -5.63
N GLN A 336 16.68 -6.38 -6.02
CA GLN A 336 16.47 -7.32 -7.14
C GLN A 336 15.75 -6.69 -8.34
N GLY A 337 15.86 -5.37 -8.53
CA GLY A 337 15.28 -4.67 -9.68
C GLY A 337 13.76 -4.52 -9.66
N GLN A 338 13.09 -5.00 -8.60
CA GLN A 338 11.63 -4.99 -8.47
C GLN A 338 11.11 -3.61 -8.05
N PRO A 339 9.84 -3.28 -8.36
CA PRO A 339 9.18 -2.12 -7.77
C PRO A 339 9.30 -2.17 -6.24
N ASN A 340 9.93 -1.15 -5.67
CA ASN A 340 10.05 -1.03 -4.22
C ASN A 340 8.98 -0.07 -3.69
N ARG A 341 8.75 -0.13 -2.38
CA ARG A 341 7.97 0.92 -1.71
C ARG A 341 8.69 2.26 -1.92
N ARG A 342 7.94 3.31 -2.29
CA ARG A 342 8.46 4.68 -2.34
C ARG A 342 9.09 5.01 -0.98
N LYS A 343 10.32 5.52 -1.02
CA LYS A 343 11.12 5.89 0.15
C LYS A 343 11.62 7.31 -0.06
N VAL A 344 11.42 8.16 0.94
CA VAL A 344 12.12 9.45 1.03
C VAL A 344 13.50 9.22 1.60
N TRP A 345 14.50 9.84 0.99
CA TRP A 345 15.89 9.78 1.41
C TRP A 345 16.19 11.02 2.22
N ASP A 346 16.30 10.85 3.53
CA ASP A 346 16.76 11.89 4.42
C ASP A 346 18.28 12.07 4.29
N LEU A 347 18.70 13.30 3.99
CA LEU A 347 20.10 13.69 3.82
C LEU A 347 20.54 14.68 4.92
N THR A 348 19.68 14.99 5.90
CA THR A 348 19.96 15.96 6.97
C THR A 348 21.13 15.53 7.87
N ALA A 349 21.40 14.23 7.95
CA ALA A 349 22.58 13.68 8.61
C ALA A 349 23.91 14.12 7.97
N VAL A 350 23.89 14.60 6.71
CA VAL A 350 25.02 15.27 6.08
C VAL A 350 25.01 16.73 6.51
N SER A 351 26.02 17.10 7.28
CA SER A 351 26.10 18.37 7.99
C SER A 351 26.43 19.54 7.07
N GLN A 352 27.40 19.36 6.17
CA GLN A 352 27.87 20.40 5.26
C GLN A 352 26.87 20.58 4.11
N ARG A 353 26.38 21.81 3.91
CA ARG A 353 25.35 22.11 2.89
C ARG A 353 25.84 21.77 1.48
N TRP A 354 27.07 22.13 1.12
CA TRP A 354 27.63 21.84 -0.20
C TRP A 354 27.66 20.33 -0.48
N LEU A 355 28.07 19.52 0.50
CA LEU A 355 28.16 18.06 0.37
C LEU A 355 26.77 17.41 0.25
N ARG A 356 25.81 17.91 1.04
CA ARG A 356 24.40 17.49 0.97
C ARG A 356 23.80 17.81 -0.39
N ASP A 357 24.06 18.99 -0.93
CA ASP A 357 23.64 19.39 -2.28
C ASP A 357 24.26 18.48 -3.34
N LEU A 358 25.56 18.15 -3.26
CA LEU A 358 26.20 17.22 -4.21
C LEU A 358 25.57 15.83 -4.20
N VAL A 359 25.22 15.28 -3.02
CA VAL A 359 24.51 14.00 -2.94
C VAL A 359 23.11 14.10 -3.51
N TRP A 360 22.37 15.16 -3.19
CA TRP A 360 21.03 15.38 -3.73
C TRP A 360 21.06 15.41 -5.27
N GLU A 361 22.02 16.12 -5.83
CA GLU A 361 22.27 16.23 -7.26
C GLU A 361 22.66 14.88 -7.89
N HIS A 362 23.49 14.10 -7.22
CA HIS A 362 23.80 12.74 -7.64
C HIS A 362 22.55 11.83 -7.66
N LEU A 363 21.69 11.93 -6.64
CA LEU A 363 20.44 11.16 -6.56
C LEU A 363 19.45 11.56 -7.66
N ARG A 364 19.35 12.85 -7.98
CA ARG A 364 18.59 13.35 -9.14
C ARG A 364 19.05 12.67 -10.43
N ASP A 365 20.35 12.68 -10.68
CA ASP A 365 20.91 12.08 -11.90
C ASP A 365 20.67 10.56 -11.96
N GLU A 366 20.84 9.86 -10.84
CA GLU A 366 20.56 8.43 -10.74
C GLU A 366 19.06 8.11 -10.90
N ALA A 367 18.17 9.01 -10.49
CA ALA A 367 16.73 8.87 -10.65
C ALA A 367 16.30 9.04 -12.11
N LEU A 368 16.93 9.94 -12.85
CA LEU A 368 16.60 10.24 -14.25
C LEU A 368 17.19 9.25 -15.27
N LYS A 369 18.00 8.27 -14.82
CA LYS A 369 18.49 7.21 -15.70
C LYS A 369 17.34 6.34 -16.26
N PRO A 370 17.47 5.79 -17.48
CA PRO A 370 16.50 4.88 -18.05
C PRO A 370 16.20 3.67 -17.16
N ALA A 371 14.98 3.13 -17.25
CA ALA A 371 14.58 1.91 -16.57
C ALA A 371 15.57 0.76 -16.86
N GLY A 372 15.98 0.02 -15.81
CA GLY A 372 17.01 -1.03 -15.89
C GLY A 372 18.44 -0.57 -15.60
N LYS A 373 18.77 0.72 -15.84
CA LYS A 373 20.09 1.29 -15.49
C LYS A 373 20.12 2.01 -14.15
N ARG A 374 18.95 2.18 -13.52
CA ARG A 374 18.80 2.85 -12.23
C ARG A 374 19.36 1.99 -11.08
N PRO A 375 20.08 2.58 -10.12
CA PRO A 375 20.67 1.84 -9.02
C PRO A 375 19.58 1.33 -8.08
N SER A 376 19.89 0.23 -7.40
CA SER A 376 19.01 -0.28 -6.35
C SER A 376 19.03 0.62 -5.11
N THR A 377 17.94 0.56 -4.34
CA THR A 377 17.86 1.17 -3.01
C THR A 377 19.03 0.79 -2.09
N ALA A 378 19.52 -0.45 -2.13
CA ALA A 378 20.67 -0.88 -1.33
C ALA A 378 21.98 -0.21 -1.79
N THR A 379 22.16 -0.05 -3.10
CA THR A 379 23.31 0.67 -3.67
C THR A 379 23.32 2.13 -3.23
N LEU A 380 22.16 2.79 -3.29
CA LEU A 380 22.02 4.19 -2.87
C LEU A 380 22.22 4.36 -1.37
N TYR A 381 21.67 3.45 -0.57
CA TYR A 381 21.88 3.43 0.88
C TYR A 381 23.38 3.42 1.21
N ASN A 382 24.17 2.54 0.59
CA ASN A 382 25.61 2.48 0.82
C ASN A 382 26.33 3.79 0.47
N LYS A 383 25.95 4.44 -0.65
CA LYS A 383 26.54 5.74 -1.04
C LYS A 383 26.19 6.84 -0.05
N ILE A 384 24.92 6.95 0.34
CA ILE A 384 24.44 7.95 1.28
C ILE A 384 25.10 7.74 2.66
N THR A 385 25.14 6.51 3.15
CA THR A 385 25.85 6.18 4.39
C THR A 385 27.32 6.56 4.32
N GLY A 386 28.02 6.26 3.22
CA GLY A 386 29.40 6.70 3.02
C GLY A 386 29.56 8.22 3.15
N ILE A 387 28.68 8.99 2.51
CA ILE A 387 28.75 10.46 2.58
C ILE A 387 28.41 11.00 3.98
N ILE A 388 27.45 10.39 4.68
CA ILE A 388 27.16 10.73 6.08
C ILE A 388 28.41 10.51 6.94
N LEU A 389 29.10 9.38 6.77
CA LEU A 389 30.33 9.10 7.50
C LEU A 389 31.45 10.08 7.16
N LEU A 390 31.63 10.44 5.88
CA LEU A 390 32.55 11.49 5.48
C LEU A 390 32.23 12.82 6.18
N SER A 391 30.95 13.20 6.20
CA SER A 391 30.48 14.43 6.83
C SER A 391 30.86 14.50 8.32
N GLN A 392 30.73 13.38 9.03
CA GLN A 392 31.10 13.27 10.44
C GLN A 392 32.62 13.38 10.64
N ILE A 393 33.41 12.75 9.77
CA ILE A 393 34.88 12.84 9.83
C ILE A 393 35.34 14.27 9.58
N LEU A 394 34.81 14.95 8.56
CA LEU A 394 35.12 16.35 8.28
C LEU A 394 34.76 17.27 9.45
N ARG A 395 33.62 17.00 10.12
CA ARG A 395 33.19 17.74 11.30
C ARG A 395 34.17 17.57 12.48
N LYS A 396 34.71 16.37 12.66
CA LYS A 396 35.64 16.04 13.75
C LYS A 396 37.06 16.55 13.48
N ASN A 397 37.55 16.42 12.24
CA ASN A 397 38.96 16.62 11.94
C ASN A 397 39.31 18.08 11.61
N ARG A 398 38.32 18.93 11.30
CA ARG A 398 38.55 20.32 10.94
C ARG A 398 37.82 21.31 11.85
N LYS A 399 38.44 22.47 12.06
CA LYS A 399 37.89 23.59 12.84
C LYS A 399 36.67 24.24 12.17
N ASP A 400 36.66 24.34 10.84
CA ASP A 400 35.51 24.83 10.06
C ASP A 400 34.42 23.75 9.86
N HIS A 401 34.62 22.57 10.45
CA HIS A 401 33.79 21.38 10.29
C HIS A 401 33.61 20.94 8.83
N GLY A 402 34.52 21.33 7.93
CA GLY A 402 34.45 21.08 6.50
C GLY A 402 33.35 21.87 5.76
N ASN A 403 32.82 22.94 6.35
CA ASN A 403 31.77 23.74 5.71
C ASN A 403 32.25 24.54 4.49
N ASP A 404 33.55 24.82 4.41
CA ASP A 404 34.16 25.51 3.27
C ASP A 404 34.89 24.52 2.36
N PRO A 405 34.33 24.16 1.19
CA PRO A 405 34.95 23.21 0.29
C PRO A 405 36.24 23.75 -0.37
N ALA A 406 36.46 25.06 -0.43
CA ALA A 406 37.65 25.64 -1.04
C ALA A 406 38.91 25.44 -0.18
N ARG A 407 38.73 25.11 1.11
CA ARG A 407 39.81 24.89 2.08
C ARG A 407 40.13 23.41 2.30
N LEU A 408 39.49 22.52 1.55
CA LEU A 408 39.73 21.09 1.61
C LEU A 408 40.85 20.72 0.65
N ASP A 409 41.91 20.09 1.18
CA ASP A 409 43.09 19.72 0.41
C ASP A 409 43.49 18.25 0.56
N ARG A 410 44.70 17.91 0.12
CA ARG A 410 45.25 16.57 0.25
C ARG A 410 45.44 16.12 1.70
N THR A 411 45.78 17.03 2.60
CA THR A 411 45.98 16.75 4.04
C THR A 411 44.67 16.28 4.67
N ASP A 412 43.56 16.93 4.32
CA ASP A 412 42.24 16.52 4.80
C ASP A 412 41.85 15.12 4.30
N ALA A 413 42.18 14.78 3.06
CA ALA A 413 41.91 13.45 2.51
C ALA A 413 42.71 12.36 3.23
N LEU A 414 43.96 12.65 3.61
CA LEU A 414 44.78 11.76 4.44
C LEU A 414 44.20 11.62 5.86
N ALA A 415 43.77 12.71 6.49
CA ALA A 415 43.10 12.66 7.79
C ALA A 415 41.79 11.83 7.73
N VAL A 416 41.06 11.89 6.62
CA VAL A 416 39.90 11.03 6.37
C VAL A 416 40.32 9.57 6.33
N LYS A 417 41.37 9.23 5.59
CA LYS A 417 41.92 7.87 5.53
C LYS A 417 42.31 7.36 6.92
N ASP A 418 43.05 8.16 7.70
CA ASP A 418 43.55 7.75 9.01
C ASP A 418 42.41 7.45 9.98
N THR A 419 41.37 8.31 9.96
CA THR A 419 40.16 8.08 10.77
C THR A 419 39.40 6.84 10.30
N TRP A 420 39.28 6.64 8.98
CA TRP A 420 38.59 5.50 8.38
C TRP A 420 39.28 4.17 8.69
N ASP A 421 40.61 4.16 8.65
CA ASP A 421 41.44 3.01 8.97
C ASP A 421 41.37 2.69 10.47
N LEU A 422 41.42 3.71 11.33
CA LEU A 422 41.25 3.55 12.77
C LEU A 422 39.87 2.94 13.11
N TRP A 423 38.79 3.43 12.51
CA TRP A 423 37.46 2.84 12.70
C TRP A 423 37.38 1.37 12.28
N PHE A 424 38.10 0.98 11.24
CA PHE A 424 38.15 -0.40 10.78
C PHE A 424 39.01 -1.29 11.69
N LEU A 425 40.20 -0.84 12.09
CA LEU A 425 41.12 -1.62 12.91
C LEU A 425 40.56 -1.81 14.33
N GLU A 426 40.09 -0.73 14.95
CA GLU A 426 39.57 -0.74 16.32
C GLU A 426 38.11 -1.20 16.40
N GLN A 427 37.50 -1.59 15.26
CA GLN A 427 36.09 -1.95 15.17
C GLN A 427 35.19 -0.90 15.85
N THR A 428 35.47 0.37 15.61
CA THR A 428 34.73 1.47 16.23
C THR A 428 33.28 1.46 15.75
N PRO A 429 32.30 1.56 16.67
CA PRO A 429 30.90 1.76 16.31
C PRO A 429 30.70 2.96 15.40
N LEU A 430 30.01 2.77 14.27
CA LEU A 430 29.73 3.85 13.34
C LEU A 430 28.76 4.86 13.97
N PRO A 431 28.99 6.18 13.78
CA PRO A 431 28.24 7.26 14.45
C PRO A 431 26.81 7.46 13.94
N PHE A 432 26.42 6.77 12.86
CA PHE A 432 25.06 6.82 12.31
C PHE A 432 24.41 5.44 12.49
N GLN A 433 23.66 5.25 13.57
CA GLN A 433 22.91 4.03 13.83
C GLN A 433 21.43 4.31 13.71
N ASN A 434 20.72 3.38 13.06
CA ASN A 434 19.27 3.30 13.21
C ASN A 434 19.01 3.00 14.70
N GLU A 435 18.17 3.77 15.38
CA GLU A 435 17.80 3.55 16.80
C GLU A 435 17.26 2.12 17.04
N ASN A 436 16.76 1.47 15.99
CA ASN A 436 16.24 0.09 16.01
C ASN A 436 17.29 -1.00 15.70
N ALA A 437 18.56 -0.65 15.51
CA ALA A 437 19.61 -1.62 15.24
C ALA A 437 19.94 -2.39 16.53
N LYS A 438 19.72 -3.71 16.53
CA LYS A 438 20.02 -4.59 17.68
C LYS A 438 21.49 -4.60 18.10
N ARG A 439 22.41 -4.16 17.22
CA ARG A 439 23.84 -4.05 17.48
C ARG A 439 24.43 -2.84 16.77
N ALA A 440 25.42 -2.24 17.40
CA ALA A 440 26.27 -1.24 16.79
C ALA A 440 26.95 -1.80 15.53
N SER A 441 26.80 -1.12 14.39
CA SER A 441 27.47 -1.52 13.15
C SER A 441 28.90 -1.00 13.14
N THR A 442 29.86 -1.85 12.78
CA THR A 442 31.28 -1.50 12.56
C THR A 442 31.64 -1.64 11.07
N LEU A 443 32.82 -1.16 10.68
CA LEU A 443 33.34 -1.41 9.34
C LEU A 443 33.88 -2.84 9.22
N ASN A 444 33.46 -3.55 8.17
CA ASN A 444 34.10 -4.78 7.70
C ASN A 444 34.75 -4.51 6.33
N GLU A 445 35.51 -5.47 5.79
CA GLU A 445 36.23 -5.31 4.53
C GLU A 445 35.29 -4.82 3.39
N LEU A 446 34.07 -5.35 3.34
CA LEU A 446 33.09 -5.04 2.31
C LEU A 446 32.46 -3.67 2.47
N THR A 447 32.08 -3.26 3.67
CA THR A 447 31.50 -1.94 3.92
C THR A 447 32.56 -0.85 3.84
N ARG A 448 33.78 -1.12 4.31
CA ARG A 448 34.96 -0.23 4.16
C ARG A 448 35.20 0.13 2.70
N HIS A 449 35.25 -0.86 1.81
CA HIS A 449 35.36 -0.64 0.37
C HIS A 449 34.12 0.08 -0.20
N ARG A 450 32.92 -0.48 0.00
CA ARG A 450 31.69 0.03 -0.65
C ARG A 450 31.38 1.48 -0.31
N TYR A 451 31.54 1.88 0.95
CA TYR A 451 31.26 3.24 1.38
C TYR A 451 32.29 4.22 0.82
N MET A 452 33.59 3.90 0.85
CA MET A 452 34.63 4.75 0.30
C MET A 452 34.53 4.90 -1.22
N SER A 453 34.30 3.81 -1.95
CA SER A 453 34.04 3.87 -3.40
C SER A 453 32.77 4.67 -3.70
N GLY A 454 31.75 4.59 -2.84
CA GLY A 454 30.55 5.40 -2.93
C GLY A 454 30.82 6.90 -2.79
N ILE A 455 31.64 7.29 -1.79
CA ILE A 455 32.08 8.67 -1.59
C ILE A 455 32.80 9.19 -2.84
N ARG A 456 33.84 8.47 -3.28
CA ARG A 456 34.65 8.85 -4.44
C ARG A 456 33.81 9.03 -5.69
N LEU A 457 32.91 8.08 -5.97
CA LEU A 457 32.04 8.15 -7.14
C LEU A 457 31.11 9.38 -7.12
N VAL A 458 30.55 9.74 -5.96
CA VAL A 458 29.67 10.91 -5.85
C VAL A 458 30.46 12.19 -6.10
N LEU A 459 31.63 12.33 -5.47
CA LEU A 459 32.46 13.53 -5.60
C LEU A 459 33.08 13.68 -6.99
N GLN A 460 33.63 12.60 -7.56
CA GLN A 460 34.18 12.60 -8.91
C GLN A 460 33.12 12.95 -9.96
N ARG A 461 31.93 12.35 -9.89
CA ARG A 461 30.84 12.72 -10.82
C ARG A 461 30.34 14.14 -10.64
N SER A 462 30.34 14.64 -9.40
CA SER A 462 29.98 16.04 -9.13
C SER A 462 31.00 16.98 -9.77
N ARG A 463 32.28 16.60 -9.78
CA ARG A 463 33.34 17.32 -10.46
C ARG A 463 33.21 17.25 -11.99
N GLU A 464 32.99 16.06 -12.55
CA GLU A 464 32.74 15.85 -14.00
C GLU A 464 31.55 16.67 -14.52
N ARG A 465 30.53 16.90 -13.68
CA ARG A 465 29.35 17.72 -14.01
C ARG A 465 29.48 19.19 -13.64
N HIS A 466 30.68 19.65 -13.29
CA HIS A 466 30.98 21.04 -12.91
C HIS A 466 30.14 21.59 -11.74
N ARG A 467 29.68 20.71 -10.84
CA ARG A 467 28.94 21.10 -9.62
C ARG A 467 29.83 21.29 -8.40
N ALA A 468 31.00 20.64 -8.40
CA ALA A 468 32.04 20.85 -7.41
C ALA A 468 33.09 21.87 -7.93
N PRO A 469 33.58 22.79 -7.08
CA PRO A 469 34.60 23.76 -7.47
C PRO A 469 35.94 23.07 -7.75
N ALA A 470 36.74 23.62 -8.67
CA ALA A 470 38.04 23.06 -9.04
C ALA A 470 39.05 23.01 -7.87
N GLY A 471 38.94 23.96 -6.92
CA GLY A 471 39.77 23.95 -5.71
C GLY A 471 39.60 22.70 -4.83
N LEU A 472 38.54 21.92 -5.03
CA LEU A 472 38.28 20.68 -4.28
C LEU A 472 39.03 19.46 -4.89
N ASP A 473 39.67 19.60 -6.05
CA ASP A 473 40.36 18.53 -6.77
C ASP A 473 41.46 17.85 -5.92
N PRO A 474 42.34 18.57 -5.20
CA PRO A 474 43.35 17.95 -4.35
C PRO A 474 42.75 17.03 -3.28
N PHE A 475 41.59 17.38 -2.73
CA PHE A 475 40.87 16.55 -1.78
C PHE A 475 40.23 15.32 -2.46
N ILE A 476 39.46 15.52 -3.53
CA ILE A 476 38.71 14.45 -4.21
C ILE A 476 39.64 13.34 -4.71
N TYR A 477 40.74 13.72 -5.36
CA TYR A 477 41.65 12.76 -5.97
C TYR A 477 42.60 12.09 -4.97
N SER A 478 42.76 12.66 -3.77
CA SER A 478 43.60 12.10 -2.71
C SER A 478 42.84 11.18 -1.74
N LEU A 479 41.52 11.02 -1.90
CA LEU A 479 40.74 10.09 -1.07
C LEU A 479 41.22 8.64 -1.24
N PRO A 480 41.24 7.84 -0.16
CA PRO A 480 41.81 6.51 -0.19
C PRO A 480 41.02 5.58 -1.11
N ASP A 481 41.69 4.58 -1.69
CA ASP A 481 41.03 3.41 -2.27
C ASP A 481 41.24 2.21 -1.37
N TYR A 482 40.24 1.34 -1.33
CA TYR A 482 40.34 0.06 -0.62
C TYR A 482 40.02 -1.06 -1.59
N PRO A 483 40.77 -2.17 -1.57
CA PRO A 483 40.54 -3.28 -2.49
C PRO A 483 39.17 -3.90 -2.27
N ILE A 484 38.60 -4.42 -3.36
CA ILE A 484 37.39 -5.26 -3.28
C ILE A 484 37.77 -6.51 -2.48
N PRO A 485 37.03 -6.85 -1.39
CA PRO A 485 37.34 -8.04 -0.62
C PRO A 485 37.30 -9.28 -1.52
N THR A 486 38.33 -10.12 -1.41
CA THR A 486 38.33 -11.41 -2.11
C THR A 486 37.19 -12.25 -1.56
N LYS A 487 36.35 -12.79 -2.46
CA LYS A 487 35.30 -13.72 -2.05
C LYS A 487 35.96 -14.96 -1.49
N LYS A 488 36.07 -15.07 -0.16
CA LYS A 488 36.37 -16.35 0.48
C LYS A 488 35.25 -17.32 0.07
N PRO A 489 35.55 -18.49 -0.51
CA PRO A 489 34.52 -19.43 -0.93
C PRO A 489 33.76 -19.93 0.30
N ARG A 490 32.49 -19.56 0.49
CA ARG A 490 31.57 -20.22 1.44
C ARG A 490 30.12 -20.15 0.97
N PRO A 491 29.33 -21.22 1.16
CA PRO A 491 29.59 -22.41 1.97
C PRO A 491 30.21 -23.58 1.18
N ARG A 492 30.61 -24.65 1.89
CA ARG A 492 30.96 -25.96 1.32
C ARG A 492 29.79 -26.42 0.43
N PRO A 493 30.03 -26.95 -0.78
CA PRO A 493 28.99 -27.64 -1.53
C PRO A 493 28.33 -28.70 -0.64
N LEU A 494 27.00 -28.85 -0.75
CA LEU A 494 26.29 -29.92 -0.05
C LEU A 494 26.89 -31.27 -0.46
N THR A 495 27.04 -32.18 0.50
CA THR A 495 27.36 -33.56 0.15
C THR A 495 26.14 -34.19 -0.54
N TYR A 496 26.37 -35.22 -1.36
CA TYR A 496 25.26 -35.90 -2.03
C TYR A 496 24.27 -36.52 -1.02
N SER A 497 24.76 -37.04 0.11
CA SER A 497 23.92 -37.54 1.20
C SER A 497 23.05 -36.46 1.84
N ASP A 498 23.62 -35.27 2.10
CA ASP A 498 22.84 -34.14 2.63
C ASP A 498 21.78 -33.68 1.62
N PHE A 499 22.13 -33.67 0.34
CA PHE A 499 21.19 -33.34 -0.73
C PHE A 499 20.03 -34.34 -0.77
N GLN A 500 20.31 -35.65 -0.71
CA GLN A 500 19.29 -36.70 -0.69
C GLN A 500 18.33 -36.56 0.49
N LEU A 501 18.84 -36.22 1.68
CA LEU A 501 18.00 -35.94 2.85
C LEU A 501 17.07 -34.74 2.61
N LEU A 502 17.56 -33.68 1.97
CA LEU A 502 16.78 -32.46 1.72
C LEU A 502 15.74 -32.59 0.60
N VAL A 503 15.88 -33.59 -0.28
CA VAL A 503 14.90 -33.87 -1.36
C VAL A 503 14.12 -35.17 -1.13
N ASN A 504 14.25 -35.77 0.06
CA ASN A 504 13.49 -36.95 0.45
C ASN A 504 11.97 -36.66 0.37
N PRO A 505 11.17 -37.54 -0.26
CA PRO A 505 9.71 -37.45 -0.30
C PRO A 505 9.05 -37.04 1.03
N GLU A 506 9.47 -37.61 2.16
CA GLU A 506 8.89 -37.29 3.48
C GLU A 506 9.10 -35.81 3.87
N SER A 507 10.29 -35.28 3.58
CA SER A 507 10.63 -33.88 3.84
C SER A 507 9.88 -32.93 2.92
N VAL A 508 9.68 -33.33 1.66
CA VAL A 508 8.88 -32.57 0.69
C VAL A 508 7.42 -32.52 1.13
N THR A 509 6.83 -33.65 1.51
CA THR A 509 5.45 -33.71 2.02
C THR A 509 5.27 -32.88 3.29
N ALA A 510 6.23 -32.92 4.21
CA ALA A 510 6.22 -32.06 5.40
C ALA A 510 6.26 -30.56 5.03
N LEU A 511 7.05 -30.19 4.02
CA LEU A 511 7.12 -28.82 3.52
C LEU A 511 5.81 -28.37 2.85
N GLU A 512 5.15 -29.26 2.11
CA GLU A 512 3.82 -29.02 1.52
C GLU A 512 2.76 -28.81 2.60
N ALA A 513 2.78 -29.62 3.67
CA ALA A 513 1.83 -29.48 4.78
C ALA A 513 1.98 -28.13 5.53
N LEU A 514 3.17 -27.55 5.56
CA LEU A 514 3.43 -26.22 6.13
C LEU A 514 2.96 -25.08 5.22
N ASP A 515 2.74 -25.34 3.93
CA ASP A 515 2.32 -24.34 2.95
C ASP A 515 0.80 -24.09 2.97
N THR A 516 0.32 -23.65 4.14
CA THR A 516 -1.09 -23.34 4.43
C THR A 516 -1.74 -22.35 3.46
N HIS A 517 -0.95 -21.56 2.74
CA HIS A 517 -1.44 -20.55 1.79
C HIS A 517 -1.21 -20.96 0.33
N ASN A 518 -0.78 -22.21 0.09
CA ASN A 518 -0.47 -22.76 -1.22
C ASN A 518 0.44 -21.84 -2.04
N LEU A 519 1.53 -21.35 -1.45
CA LEU A 519 2.50 -20.47 -2.09
C LEU A 519 3.44 -21.22 -3.06
N GLY A 520 3.44 -22.56 -3.01
CA GLY A 520 4.31 -23.43 -3.81
C GLY A 520 5.68 -23.60 -3.17
N LEU A 521 5.77 -23.68 -1.83
CA LEU A 521 7.06 -23.76 -1.13
C LEU A 521 7.91 -24.96 -1.57
N ALA A 522 7.29 -26.12 -1.73
CA ALA A 522 7.95 -27.32 -2.24
C ALA A 522 8.41 -27.17 -3.69
N ASP A 523 7.60 -26.55 -4.55
CA ASP A 523 7.94 -26.32 -5.96
C ASP A 523 9.16 -25.39 -6.08
N ILE A 524 9.19 -24.32 -5.27
CA ILE A 524 10.31 -23.38 -5.19
C ILE A 524 11.57 -24.11 -4.72
N TRP A 525 11.47 -24.92 -3.65
CA TRP A 525 12.59 -25.67 -3.10
C TRP A 525 13.18 -26.65 -4.11
N LEU A 526 12.35 -27.53 -4.68
CA LEU A 526 12.80 -28.56 -5.63
C LEU A 526 13.37 -27.93 -6.91
N THR A 527 12.75 -26.86 -7.41
CA THR A 527 13.30 -26.13 -8.56
C THR A 527 14.69 -25.57 -8.23
N GLN A 528 14.87 -24.98 -7.05
CA GLN A 528 16.16 -24.45 -6.62
C GLN A 528 17.21 -25.57 -6.40
N ALA A 529 16.79 -26.71 -5.82
CA ALA A 529 17.65 -27.84 -5.50
C ALA A 529 18.19 -28.53 -6.76
N PHE A 530 17.34 -28.81 -7.75
CA PHE A 530 17.71 -29.54 -8.96
C PHE A 530 18.21 -28.65 -10.11
N GLN A 531 17.69 -27.43 -10.24
CA GLN A 531 18.03 -26.53 -11.37
C GLN A 531 19.04 -25.44 -10.99
N GLY A 532 19.24 -25.21 -9.69
CA GLY A 532 20.11 -24.15 -9.20
C GLY A 532 19.68 -22.74 -9.63
N GLY A 533 20.67 -21.85 -9.76
CA GLY A 533 20.51 -20.41 -10.03
C GLY A 533 20.18 -19.59 -8.79
N ARG A 534 19.82 -18.31 -8.97
CA ARG A 534 19.45 -17.46 -7.82
C ARG A 534 18.00 -17.71 -7.46
N ILE A 535 17.70 -17.76 -6.16
CA ILE A 535 16.31 -17.92 -5.67
C ILE A 535 15.33 -16.90 -6.30
N SER A 536 15.79 -15.68 -6.59
CA SER A 536 14.97 -14.65 -7.22
C SER A 536 14.59 -14.95 -8.68
N GLU A 537 15.33 -15.81 -9.36
CA GLU A 537 15.03 -16.26 -10.73
C GLU A 537 13.90 -17.29 -10.68
N THR A 538 13.99 -18.27 -9.77
CA THR A 538 12.92 -19.25 -9.48
C THR A 538 11.61 -18.57 -9.07
N LEU A 539 11.67 -17.60 -8.15
CA LEU A 539 10.48 -16.88 -7.68
C LEU A 539 9.80 -16.00 -8.75
N LYS A 540 10.46 -15.76 -9.90
CA LYS A 540 9.97 -14.89 -10.98
C LYS A 540 9.73 -15.64 -12.28
N LEU A 541 9.70 -16.98 -12.23
CA LEU A 541 9.31 -17.80 -13.36
C LEU A 541 7.92 -17.36 -13.84
N ARG A 542 7.77 -17.22 -15.16
CA ARG A 542 6.50 -16.85 -15.82
C ARG A 542 5.66 -18.11 -16.03
N LEU A 543 4.35 -17.95 -16.25
CA LEU A 543 3.45 -19.09 -16.46
C LEU A 543 3.89 -20.02 -17.61
N GLY A 544 4.43 -19.46 -18.70
CA GLY A 544 5.00 -20.23 -19.82
C GLY A 544 6.52 -20.46 -19.71
N CYS A 545 7.05 -20.66 -18.50
CA CYS A 545 8.50 -20.83 -18.30
C CYS A 545 9.00 -22.25 -18.53
N VAL A 546 8.13 -23.21 -18.83
CA VAL A 546 8.50 -24.60 -19.11
C VAL A 546 7.84 -25.06 -20.40
N GLY A 547 8.46 -26.07 -21.03
CA GLY A 547 8.06 -26.58 -22.33
C GLY A 547 9.00 -27.68 -22.80
N LEU A 548 8.58 -28.43 -23.81
CA LEU A 548 9.37 -29.50 -24.42
C LEU A 548 10.08 -28.96 -25.66
N VAL A 549 11.35 -29.34 -25.84
CA VAL A 549 12.15 -29.00 -27.03
C VAL A 549 12.61 -30.28 -27.72
N GLY A 550 12.47 -30.34 -29.04
CA GLY A 550 12.88 -31.50 -29.84
C GLY A 550 12.07 -32.76 -29.52
N ALA A 551 12.74 -33.90 -29.37
CA ALA A 551 12.14 -35.22 -29.12
C ALA A 551 11.64 -35.42 -27.67
N ALA A 552 11.02 -34.39 -27.08
CA ALA A 552 10.47 -34.36 -25.72
C ALA A 552 11.46 -34.12 -24.57
N GLN A 553 12.55 -33.36 -24.78
CA GLN A 553 13.39 -32.92 -23.65
C GLN A 553 12.70 -31.77 -22.90
N PRO A 554 12.46 -31.88 -21.58
CA PRO A 554 11.94 -30.77 -20.79
C PRO A 554 12.97 -29.63 -20.68
N TYR A 555 12.49 -28.41 -20.85
CA TYR A 555 13.26 -27.18 -20.69
C TYR A 555 12.57 -26.23 -19.71
N ILE A 556 13.39 -25.39 -19.08
CA ILE A 556 12.97 -24.26 -18.27
C ILE A 556 13.64 -22.99 -18.81
N TRP A 557 12.82 -21.95 -19.05
CA TRP A 557 13.25 -20.65 -19.53
C TRP A 557 13.33 -19.66 -18.38
N ARG A 558 14.48 -18.99 -18.28
CA ARG A 558 14.75 -17.98 -17.25
C ARG A 558 15.07 -16.63 -17.88
N ASP A 559 14.60 -15.59 -17.19
CA ASP A 559 14.96 -14.21 -17.50
C ASP A 559 16.28 -13.87 -16.78
N LEU A 560 17.39 -13.90 -17.52
CA LEU A 560 18.73 -13.53 -17.06
C LEU A 560 19.04 -12.06 -17.42
N SER A 561 18.08 -11.17 -17.20
CA SER A 561 18.19 -9.72 -17.45
C SER A 561 19.42 -9.03 -16.86
N LYS A 562 20.06 -9.58 -15.80
CA LYS A 562 21.32 -9.04 -15.25
C LYS A 562 22.52 -9.15 -16.21
N VAL A 563 22.47 -10.05 -17.18
CA VAL A 563 23.48 -10.22 -18.25
C VAL A 563 22.90 -9.90 -19.64
N ASN A 564 21.74 -9.24 -19.68
CA ASN A 564 21.03 -8.86 -20.91
C ASN A 564 20.63 -10.05 -21.81
N VAL A 565 20.43 -11.24 -21.23
CA VAL A 565 19.91 -12.42 -21.93
C VAL A 565 18.47 -12.67 -21.47
N VAL A 566 17.53 -12.54 -22.39
CA VAL A 566 16.11 -12.80 -22.17
C VAL A 566 15.80 -14.21 -22.68
N ASP A 567 14.93 -14.94 -21.99
CA ASP A 567 14.46 -16.28 -22.35
C ASP A 567 15.60 -17.30 -22.56
N TYR A 568 16.51 -17.36 -21.60
CA TYR A 568 17.56 -18.37 -21.58
C TYR A 568 16.97 -19.73 -21.20
N GLY A 569 16.90 -20.65 -22.17
CA GLY A 569 16.44 -22.02 -21.97
C GLY A 569 17.56 -22.92 -21.46
N MET A 570 17.26 -23.74 -20.45
CA MET A 570 18.14 -24.80 -19.96
C MET A 570 17.37 -26.11 -19.81
N PRO A 571 18.02 -27.28 -19.97
CA PRO A 571 17.40 -28.57 -19.70
C PRO A 571 16.83 -28.62 -18.29
N CYS A 572 15.62 -29.16 -18.16
CA CYS A 572 14.89 -29.24 -16.91
C CYS A 572 14.78 -30.71 -16.47
N TYR A 573 15.12 -30.99 -15.22
CA TYR A 573 14.80 -32.25 -14.56
C TYR A 573 13.28 -32.52 -14.59
N LEU A 574 12.89 -33.72 -15.03
CA LEU A 574 11.50 -34.06 -15.33
C LEU A 574 10.53 -33.88 -14.13
N PRO A 575 10.85 -34.33 -12.90
CA PRO A 575 10.00 -34.06 -11.74
C PRO A 575 9.79 -32.56 -11.46
N VAL A 576 10.78 -31.71 -11.76
CA VAL A 576 10.61 -30.25 -11.62
C VAL A 576 9.70 -29.72 -12.71
N TYR A 577 9.86 -30.20 -13.95
CA TYR A 577 9.00 -29.83 -15.08
C TYR A 577 7.52 -30.15 -14.80
N GLU A 578 7.21 -31.38 -14.37
CA GLU A 578 5.85 -31.82 -14.09
C GLU A 578 5.19 -31.00 -12.98
N ARG A 579 5.94 -30.72 -11.90
CA ARG A 579 5.45 -29.86 -10.81
C ARG A 579 5.19 -28.43 -11.27
N LEU A 580 6.08 -27.86 -12.09
CA LEU A 580 5.90 -26.50 -12.62
C LEU A 580 4.73 -26.42 -13.61
N LEU A 581 4.46 -27.47 -14.39
CA LEU A 581 3.25 -27.57 -15.21
C LEU A 581 2.00 -27.56 -14.34
N HIS A 582 1.92 -28.47 -13.37
CA HIS A 582 0.78 -28.56 -12.45
C HIS A 582 0.54 -27.23 -11.72
N ARG A 583 1.61 -26.55 -11.30
CA ARG A 583 1.56 -25.21 -10.69
C ARG A 583 1.04 -24.15 -11.66
N GLY A 584 1.45 -24.22 -12.94
CA GLY A 584 0.97 -23.37 -14.01
C GLY A 584 -0.54 -23.45 -14.18
N ASP A 585 -1.08 -24.65 -14.21
CA ASP A 585 -2.53 -24.91 -14.35
C ASP A 585 -3.32 -24.32 -13.17
N HIS A 586 -2.87 -24.59 -11.93
CA HIS A 586 -3.49 -24.04 -10.72
C HIS A 586 -3.43 -22.51 -10.65
N THR A 587 -2.34 -21.91 -11.13
CA THR A 587 -2.17 -20.45 -11.14
C THR A 587 -2.96 -19.80 -12.28
N GLY A 588 -3.16 -20.50 -13.39
CA GLY A 588 -3.99 -20.07 -14.52
C GLY A 588 -5.47 -19.96 -14.14
N GLU A 589 -6.00 -20.95 -13.43
CA GLU A 589 -7.39 -20.99 -12.97
C GLU A 589 -7.70 -19.91 -11.91
N THR A 590 -6.74 -19.59 -11.04
CA THR A 590 -6.91 -18.60 -9.96
C THR A 590 -6.68 -17.13 -10.38
N SER A 591 -6.28 -16.84 -11.63
CA SER A 591 -5.75 -15.51 -12.04
C SER A 591 -6.59 -14.67 -13.01
N HIS A 592 -7.90 -14.94 -13.15
CA HIS A 592 -8.83 -14.11 -13.95
C HIS A 592 -10.02 -13.60 -13.09
N PRO A 593 -10.51 -12.34 -13.15
CA PRO A 593 -10.08 -11.09 -13.79
C PRO A 593 -9.69 -9.94 -12.81
N LEU A 594 -9.22 -10.18 -11.57
CA LEU A 594 -8.85 -9.07 -10.65
C LEU A 594 -7.37 -8.62 -10.71
N ARG A 595 -6.52 -9.29 -11.52
CA ARG A 595 -5.07 -8.96 -11.65
C ARG A 595 -4.61 -8.57 -13.06
N ARG A 596 -5.48 -8.58 -14.08
CA ARG A 596 -5.10 -8.30 -15.47
C ARG A 596 -4.79 -6.83 -15.80
N ALA A 597 -5.00 -5.88 -14.88
CA ALA A 597 -4.79 -4.46 -15.15
C ALA A 597 -3.31 -4.00 -15.24
N THR A 598 -2.31 -4.88 -15.06
CA THR A 598 -0.89 -4.45 -15.01
C THR A 598 0.06 -5.16 -15.98
N CYS A 599 -0.40 -6.03 -16.89
CA CYS A 599 0.51 -6.76 -17.78
C CYS A 599 0.33 -6.53 -19.29
N CYS A 600 -0.71 -5.83 -19.74
CA CYS A 600 -0.89 -5.48 -21.15
C CYS A 600 -0.45 -4.04 -21.45
N SER A 601 0.84 -3.83 -21.66
CA SER A 601 1.34 -2.73 -22.51
C SER A 601 2.80 -2.97 -22.89
N ARG A 602 3.05 -3.88 -23.86
CA ARG A 602 4.27 -3.90 -24.71
C ARG A 602 4.25 -5.03 -25.75
N ARG A 603 3.14 -5.21 -26.46
CA ARG A 603 3.13 -5.96 -27.73
C ARG A 603 2.06 -5.39 -28.65
N THR A 604 2.42 -4.33 -29.37
CA THR A 604 1.81 -3.92 -30.64
C THR A 604 2.69 -2.85 -31.29
N ARG A 605 3.60 -3.28 -32.18
CA ARG A 605 4.00 -2.59 -33.43
C ARG A 605 5.23 -3.28 -34.03
N ALA A 606 4.94 -4.27 -34.87
CA ALA A 606 5.74 -4.82 -35.97
C ALA A 606 5.02 -6.11 -36.37
N GLY A 607 4.46 -6.33 -37.55
CA GLY A 607 4.29 -5.57 -38.77
C GLY A 607 3.55 -6.55 -39.69
N SER A 608 2.39 -6.17 -40.21
CA SER A 608 1.63 -6.99 -41.15
C SER A 608 1.29 -6.14 -42.37
N ALA A 609 2.09 -6.31 -43.41
CA ALA A 609 1.69 -6.06 -44.78
C ALA A 609 2.42 -7.11 -45.63
N GLY A 610 1.72 -8.18 -46.00
CA GLY A 610 2.01 -8.88 -47.26
C GLY A 610 1.50 -8.00 -48.40
N GLY A 611 1.91 -8.14 -49.66
CA GLY A 611 2.74 -9.11 -50.36
C GLY A 611 2.57 -8.79 -51.85
N GLU A 612 3.54 -9.21 -52.67
CA GLU A 612 3.46 -9.59 -54.10
C GLU A 612 4.59 -9.06 -54.98
N VAL A 613 5.37 -10.03 -55.46
CA VAL A 613 5.86 -10.28 -56.83
C VAL A 613 6.40 -9.11 -57.66
N GLY A 614 7.68 -9.21 -58.04
CA GLY A 614 8.25 -8.38 -59.11
C GLY A 614 9.77 -8.53 -59.31
N SER A 615 10.17 -9.62 -59.98
CA SER A 615 11.38 -9.87 -60.79
C SER A 615 12.58 -8.90 -60.88
N ARG A 616 13.76 -9.54 -61.05
CA ARG A 616 15.01 -9.19 -61.80
C ARG A 616 16.27 -8.76 -61.03
N GLN A 617 17.33 -9.57 -61.26
CA GLN A 617 18.74 -9.24 -61.60
C GLN A 617 19.53 -8.39 -60.58
N THR A 618 20.79 -8.59 -60.20
CA THR A 618 21.97 -9.34 -60.64
C THR A 618 23.00 -9.15 -59.50
N ALA A 619 23.61 -10.20 -58.97
CA ALA A 619 25.03 -10.56 -59.16
C ALA A 619 26.07 -9.96 -58.17
N VAL A 620 26.97 -10.88 -57.79
CA VAL A 620 28.36 -10.76 -57.27
C VAL A 620 28.59 -10.71 -55.73
N PRO A 621 29.37 -11.68 -55.19
CA PRO A 621 29.77 -11.75 -53.77
C PRO A 621 31.16 -11.12 -53.53
N LYS A 622 31.43 -10.67 -52.30
CA LYS A 622 32.81 -10.52 -51.81
C LYS A 622 33.01 -11.20 -50.46
N ARG A 623 34.02 -12.06 -50.46
CA ARG A 623 34.61 -12.85 -49.39
C ARG A 623 35.61 -12.05 -48.56
N ARG A 624 35.86 -12.56 -47.34
CA ARG A 624 37.09 -12.52 -46.52
C ARG A 624 37.41 -11.17 -45.85
N ALA A 625 37.94 -11.13 -44.62
CA ALA A 625 38.65 -12.14 -43.83
C ALA A 625 38.11 -12.26 -42.39
#